data_AF-A0A9E6R8B0-F1
#
_entry.id   AF-A0A9E6R8B0-F1
#
_cell.length_a   1.000
_cell.length_b   1.000
_cell.length_c   1.000
_cell.angle_alpha   90.00
_cell.angle_beta   90.00
_cell.angle_gamma   90.00
#
_symmetry.space_group_name_H-M   'P 1'
#
loop_
_entity.id
_entity.type
_entity.pdbx_description
1 polymer ?
#
loop_
_entity_poly.entity_id
_entity_poly.type
_entity_poly.pdbx_seq_one_letter_code
_entity_poly.pdbx_strand_id
1 'polypeptide(L)' 'MTPIKILLRQQPFLGGDEPLFADMLIAGLFQWARVVGAVDYLDGEDKLAAWFSRLEDRYGETLAKTRG' A
#
# COMPACT_ATOMS: atom_id res chain seq x y z
N MET A 1 -10.08 13.13 5.75
CA MET A 1 -8.87 12.51 6.34
C MET A 1 -9.24 11.12 6.83
N THR A 2 -8.56 10.06 6.38
CA THR A 2 -8.74 8.70 6.93
C THR A 2 -7.65 8.39 7.96
N PRO A 3 -7.91 7.57 8.99
CA PRO A 3 -6.96 7.31 10.09
C PRO A 3 -5.59 6.82 9.61
N ILE A 4 -5.59 5.95 8.60
CA ILE A 4 -4.36 5.42 7.97
C ILE A 4 -3.48 6.54 7.39
N LYS A 5 -4.09 7.56 6.78
CA LYS A 5 -3.36 8.69 6.20
C LYS A 5 -2.71 9.56 7.27
N ILE A 6 -3.24 9.59 8.49
CA ILE A 6 -2.67 10.37 9.61
C ILE A 6 -1.43 9.64 10.14
N LEU A 7 -1.55 8.34 10.40
CA LEU A 7 -0.44 7.49 10.86
C LEU A 7 0.72 7.54 9.85
N LEU A 8 0.44 7.31 8.56
CA LEU A 8 1.45 7.33 7.51
C LEU A 8 2.05 8.72 7.22
N ARG A 9 1.62 9.80 7.90
CA ARG A 9 2.35 11.08 7.84
C ARG A 9 3.59 11.08 8.71
N GLN A 10 3.59 10.29 9.78
CA GLN A 10 4.61 10.33 10.82
C GLN A 10 5.55 9.13 10.76
N GLN A 11 5.12 8.02 10.15
CA GLN A 11 5.83 6.75 10.15
C GLN A 11 5.71 6.03 8.79
N PRO A 12 6.69 5.19 8.42
CA PRO A 12 6.71 4.52 7.12
C PRO A 12 5.70 3.36 7.00
N PHE A 13 5.37 2.68 8.09
CA PHE A 13 4.35 1.61 8.13
C PHE A 13 3.38 1.84 9.28
N LEU A 14 2.33 1.03 9.42
CA LEU A 14 1.42 1.12 10.57
C LEU A 14 2.10 0.73 11.89
N GLY A 15 3.14 -0.11 11.85
CA GLY A 15 3.94 -0.49 13.02
C GLY A 15 5.04 0.49 13.41
N GLY A 16 5.17 1.62 12.71
CA GLY A 16 6.32 2.51 12.86
C GLY A 16 7.34 2.19 11.79
N ASP A 17 8.55 1.81 12.21
CA ASP A 17 9.68 1.51 11.33
C ASP A 17 9.56 0.16 10.62
N GLU A 18 8.80 -0.77 11.20
CA GLU A 18 8.55 -2.10 10.67
C GLU A 18 7.05 -2.32 10.45
N PRO A 19 6.65 -3.04 9.39
CA PRO A 19 5.25 -3.30 9.10
C PRO A 19 4.67 -4.35 10.04
N LEU A 20 3.39 -4.19 10.34
CA LEU A 20 2.59 -5.15 11.07
C LEU A 20 1.82 -6.05 10.11
N PHE A 21 1.20 -7.09 10.67
CA PHE A 21 0.21 -7.88 9.93
C PHE A 21 -0.92 -7.02 9.34
N ALA A 22 -1.28 -5.91 10.00
CA ALA A 22 -2.26 -4.96 9.50
C ALA A 22 -1.83 -4.32 8.17
N ASP A 23 -0.55 -4.03 7.98
CA ASP A 23 -0.03 -3.51 6.72
C ASP A 23 -0.25 -4.52 5.58
N MET A 24 -0.02 -5.80 5.85
CA MET A 24 -0.21 -6.89 4.89
C MET A 24 -1.68 -7.09 4.51
N LEU A 25 -2.60 -7.03 5.48
CA LEU A 25 -4.03 -7.17 5.22
C LEU A 25 -4.54 -6.07 4.28
N ILE A 26 -4.16 -4.82 4.54
CA ILE A 26 -4.61 -3.67 3.75
C ILE A 26 -3.94 -3.69 2.38
N ALA A 27 -2.64 -4.02 2.32
CA ALA A 27 -1.94 -4.16 1.05
C ALA A 27 -2.57 -5.26 0.18
N GLY A 28 -2.87 -6.42 0.75
CA GLY A 28 -3.54 -7.51 0.03
C GLY A 28 -4.91 -7.10 -0.52
N LEU A 29 -5.66 -6.25 0.19
CA LEU A 29 -6.93 -5.70 -0.30
C LEU A 29 -6.72 -4.80 -1.54
N PHE A 30 -5.70 -3.93 -1.53
CA PHE A 30 -5.37 -3.10 -2.70
C PHE A 30 -4.89 -3.95 -3.88
N GLN A 31 -4.10 -5.00 -3.63
CA GLN A 31 -3.70 -5.94 -4.68
C GLN A 31 -4.90 -6.65 -5.29
N TRP A 32 -5.82 -7.14 -4.46
CA TRP A 32 -7.06 -7.76 -4.93
C TRP A 32 -7.90 -6.78 -5.76
N ALA A 33 -8.06 -5.54 -5.29
CA ALA A 33 -8.78 -4.49 -6.01
C ALA A 33 -8.20 -4.23 -7.41
N ARG A 34 -6.87 -4.19 -7.54
CA ARG A 34 -6.19 -4.10 -8.85
C ARG A 34 -6.49 -5.30 -9.74
N VAL A 35 -6.42 -6.53 -9.19
CA VAL A 35 -6.67 -7.78 -9.94
C VAL A 35 -8.10 -7.85 -10.48
N VAL A 36 -9.09 -7.39 -9.72
CA VAL A 36 -10.50 -7.39 -10.15
C VAL A 36 -10.88 -6.18 -11.01
N GLY A 37 -9.91 -5.30 -11.35
CA GLY A 37 -10.13 -4.12 -12.19
C GLY A 37 -10.94 -3.02 -11.51
N ALA A 38 -10.85 -2.89 -10.18
CA ALA A 38 -11.45 -1.78 -9.46
C ALA A 38 -10.73 -0.45 -9.75
N VAL A 39 -11.39 0.66 -9.40
CA VAL A 39 -10.80 2.00 -9.46
C VAL A 39 -9.48 2.02 -8.69
N ASP A 40 -8.45 2.68 -9.25
CA ASP A 40 -7.18 2.82 -8.54
C ASP A 40 -7.32 3.80 -7.38
N TYR A 41 -7.49 3.25 -6.17
CA TYR A 41 -7.63 4.01 -4.94
C TYR A 41 -6.34 4.69 -4.48
N LEU A 42 -5.20 4.39 -5.11
CA LEU A 42 -3.92 4.99 -4.79
C LEU A 42 -3.59 6.19 -5.69
N ASP A 43 -4.32 6.37 -6.78
CA ASP A 43 -4.14 7.51 -7.68
C ASP A 43 -4.48 8.82 -6.95
N GLY A 44 -3.56 9.79 -7.01
CA GLY A 44 -3.64 11.05 -6.26
C GLY A 44 -3.41 10.95 -4.74
N GLU A 45 -3.02 9.78 -4.21
CA GLU A 45 -2.82 9.55 -2.78
C GLU A 45 -1.35 9.29 -2.42
N ASP A 46 -0.50 10.30 -2.62
CA ASP A 46 0.98 10.22 -2.52
C ASP A 46 1.51 9.40 -1.33
N LYS A 47 0.94 9.57 -0.14
CA LYS A 47 1.41 8.88 1.07
C LYS A 47 0.99 7.41 1.14
N LEU A 48 -0.20 7.09 0.66
CA LEU A 48 -0.67 5.71 0.58
C LEU A 48 0.05 4.96 -0.52
N ALA A 49 0.24 5.60 -1.69
CA ALA A 49 1.03 5.05 -2.78
C ALA A 49 2.47 4.77 -2.34
N ALA A 50 3.13 5.70 -1.65
CA ALA A 50 4.48 5.51 -1.12
C ALA A 50 4.55 4.39 -0.07
N TRP A 51 3.58 4.32 0.85
CA TRP A 51 3.48 3.22 1.82
C TRP A 51 3.33 1.87 1.13
N PHE A 52 2.45 1.79 0.15
CA PHE A 52 2.18 0.57 -0.58
C PHE A 52 3.39 0.12 -1.41
N SER A 53 4.07 1.05 -2.10
CA SER A 53 5.32 0.78 -2.82
C SER A 53 6.40 0.20 -1.90
N ARG A 54 6.56 0.73 -0.67
CA ARG A 54 7.51 0.16 0.30
C ARG A 54 7.19 -1.29 0.68
N LEU A 55 5.91 -1.65 0.76
CA LEU A 55 5.49 -3.02 1.05
C LEU A 55 5.73 -3.94 -0.16
N GLU A 56 5.48 -3.45 -1.37
CA GLU A 56 5.80 -4.17 -2.61
C GLU A 56 7.32 -4.42 -2.70
N ASP A 57 8.15 -3.39 -2.53
CA ASP A 57 9.61 -3.51 -2.57
C ASP A 57 10.14 -4.51 -1.52
N ARG A 58 9.53 -4.54 -0.33
CA ARG A 58 9.98 -5.36 0.79
C ARG A 58 9.52 -6.83 0.70
N TYR A 59 8.30 -7.09 0.23
CA TYR A 59 7.67 -8.42 0.30
C TYR A 59 7.34 -9.04 -1.04
N GLY A 60 7.48 -8.31 -2.15
CA GLY A 60 7.17 -8.83 -3.45
C GLY A 60 7.55 -7.87 -4.56
N GLU A 61 8.75 -8.03 -5.11
CA GLU A 61 9.21 -7.41 -6.37
C GLU A 61 8.28 -7.68 -7.59
N THR A 62 7.15 -8.36 -7.40
CA THR A 62 6.40 -9.01 -8.47
C THR A 62 5.20 -8.19 -9.00
N LEU A 63 4.96 -6.96 -8.55
CA LEU A 63 3.79 -6.18 -9.01
C LEU A 63 4.11 -5.02 -9.95
N ALA A 64 5.38 -4.66 -10.12
CA ALA A 64 5.78 -3.60 -11.05
C ALA A 64 5.70 -3.99 -12.55
N LYS A 65 5.36 -5.24 -12.89
CA LYS A 65 5.49 -5.77 -14.26
C LYS A 65 4.20 -6.08 -15.02
N THR A 66 3.01 -5.81 -14.49
CA THR A 66 1.77 -6.05 -15.24
C THR A 66 1.27 -4.78 -15.93
N ARG A 67 2.11 -4.20 -16.81
CA ARG A 67 1.61 -3.42 -17.97
C ARG A 67 1.68 -4.34 -19.18
N GLY A 68 0.57 -5.03 -19.43
CA GLY A 68 0.17 -5.54 -20.73
C GLY A 68 -1.03 -4.75 -21.20
#